data_AF-A0A094KA28-F1
#
_entry.id   AF-A0A094KA28-F1
#
_cell.length_a   1.000
_cell.length_b   1.000
_cell.length_c   1.000
_cell.angle_alpha   90.00
_cell.angle_beta   90.00
_cell.angle_gamma   90.00
#
_symmetry.space_group_name_H-M   'P 1'
#
loop_
_entity.id
_entity.type
_entity.pdbx_description
1 polymer ?
#
loop_
_entity_poly.entity_id
_entity_poly.type
_entity_poly.pdbx_seq_one_letter_code
_entity_poly.pdbx_strand_id
1 'polypeptide(L)' 'MRGVARPRIGLLNVGTEDQKGNELAKKAFQLIQQTSLNFVGNVEARDLLEGVADVVVTDGFTGNVALKNDR' A
#
# COMPACT_ATOMS: atom_id res chain seq x y z
N MET A 1 -10.83 19.22 -1.34
CA MET A 1 -9.60 18.41 -1.50
C MET A 1 -8.99 18.19 -0.12
N ARG A 2 -8.56 16.97 0.23
CA ARG A 2 -7.78 16.74 1.47
C ARG A 2 -6.42 17.42 1.26
N GLY A 3 -6.18 18.59 1.85
CA GLY A 3 -4.99 19.42 1.64
C GLY A 3 -3.71 18.84 2.24
N VAL A 4 -3.38 17.59 1.94
CA VAL A 4 -2.19 16.89 2.44
C VAL A 4 -1.01 17.19 1.51
N ALA A 5 -0.05 17.98 2.00
CA ALA A 5 1.07 18.45 1.18
C ALA A 5 2.03 17.34 0.73
N ARG A 6 2.17 16.26 1.53
CA ARG A 6 3.09 15.15 1.25
C ARG A 6 2.52 13.81 1.73
N PRO A 7 1.47 13.28 1.07
CA PRO A 7 0.72 12.13 1.55
C PRO A 7 1.59 10.89 1.62
N ARG A 8 1.52 10.16 2.73
CA ARG A 8 2.15 8.85 2.92
C ARG A 8 1.48 7.85 2.00
N ILE A 9 2.27 7.20 1.15
CA ILE A 9 1.80 6.21 0.20
C ILE A 9 2.26 4.82 0.63
N GLY A 10 1.32 3.91 0.85
CA GLY A 10 1.59 2.50 1.16
C GLY A 10 1.23 1.59 0.00
N LEU A 11 1.93 0.46 -0.12
CA LEU A 11 1.59 -0.62 -1.04
C LEU A 11 0.88 -1.74 -0.27
N LEU A 12 -0.36 -2.04 -0.60
CA LEU A 12 -1.09 -3.14 0.04
C LEU A 12 -0.45 -4.47 -0.32
N ASN A 13 -0.07 -5.23 0.71
CA ASN A 13 0.58 -6.52 0.53
C ASN A 13 0.12 -7.49 1.63
N VAL A 14 0.31 -8.79 1.38
CA VAL A 14 -0.04 -9.88 2.32
C VAL A 14 1.01 -10.10 3.42
N GLY A 15 2.00 -9.20 3.50
CA GLY A 15 3.00 -9.15 4.56
C GLY A 15 3.80 -7.84 4.50
N THR A 16 4.34 -7.41 5.62
CA THR A 16 5.17 -6.20 5.73
C THR A 16 6.58 -6.32 5.13
N GLU A 17 7.05 -7.55 4.85
CA GLU A 17 8.40 -7.80 4.33
C GLU A 17 8.53 -7.46 2.83
N ASP A 18 9.58 -6.74 2.44
CA ASP A 18 9.87 -6.31 1.05
C ASP A 18 9.93 -7.48 0.03
N GLN A 19 10.18 -8.71 0.50
CA GLN A 19 10.23 -9.92 -0.31
C GLN A 19 8.95 -10.75 -0.32
N LYS A 20 7.92 -10.37 0.45
CA LYS A 20 6.61 -11.02 0.42
C LYS A 20 5.71 -10.33 -0.60
N GLY A 21 4.83 -11.12 -1.21
CA GLY A 21 3.97 -10.68 -2.32
C GLY A 21 4.35 -11.30 -3.66
N ASN A 22 3.42 -11.22 -4.60
CA ASN A 22 3.61 -11.71 -5.97
C ASN A 22 4.66 -10.85 -6.72
N GLU A 23 5.10 -11.31 -7.90
CA GLU A 23 6.07 -10.56 -8.71
C GLU A 23 5.58 -9.14 -9.05
N LEU A 24 4.26 -8.95 -9.16
CA LEU A 24 3.64 -7.65 -9.40
C LEU A 24 3.92 -6.68 -8.24
N ALA A 25 3.67 -7.10 -6.99
CA ALA A 25 3.92 -6.30 -5.80
C ALA A 25 5.39 -5.95 -5.65
N LYS A 26 6.30 -6.91 -5.90
CA LYS A 26 7.75 -6.66 -5.85
C LYS A 26 8.22 -5.64 -6.88
N LYS A 27 7.73 -5.75 -8.12
CA LYS A 27 8.04 -4.78 -9.18
C LYS A 27 7.45 -3.40 -8.86
N ALA A 28 6.20 -3.35 -8.40
CA ALA A 28 5.54 -2.11 -8.00
C ALA A 28 6.30 -1.42 -6.86
N PHE A 29 6.74 -2.16 -5.85
CA PHE A 29 7.56 -1.64 -4.75
C PHE A 29 8.82 -0.95 -5.27
N GLN A 30 9.60 -1.63 -6.13
CA GLN A 30 10.83 -1.06 -6.69
C GLN A 30 10.55 0.19 -7.54
N LEU A 31 9.48 0.18 -8.35
CA LEU A 31 9.11 1.32 -9.18
C LEU A 31 8.68 2.52 -8.34
N ILE A 32 7.87 2.31 -7.30
CA ILE A 32 7.41 3.39 -6.42
C ILE A 32 8.57 3.96 -5.60
N GLN A 33 9.49 3.11 -5.14
CA GLN A 33 10.68 3.52 -4.38
C GLN A 33 11.62 4.43 -5.19
N GLN A 34 11.60 4.35 -6.52
CA GLN A 34 12.37 5.21 -7.42
C GLN A 34 11.72 6.58 -7.68
N THR A 35 10.50 6.80 -7.17
CA THR A 35 9.79 8.09 -7.31
C THR A 35 10.12 9.05 -6.17
N SER A 36 9.74 10.32 -6.32
CA SER A 36 9.82 11.34 -5.27
C SER A 36 8.65 11.31 -4.27
N LEU A 37 7.76 10.32 -4.37
CA LEU A 37 6.60 10.17 -3.51
C LEU A 37 7.03 9.82 -2.08
N ASN A 38 6.20 10.18 -1.10
CA ASN A 38 6.42 9.81 0.30
C ASN A 38 5.98 8.36 0.54
N PHE A 39 6.75 7.43 -0.02
CA PHE A 39 6.48 6.00 0.08
C PHE A 39 6.91 5.45 1.44
N VAL A 40 5.96 4.85 2.17
CA VAL A 40 6.18 4.32 3.53
C VAL A 40 6.37 2.80 3.56
N GLY A 41 6.34 2.13 2.41
CA GLY A 41 6.56 0.69 2.28
C GLY A 41 5.28 -0.14 2.16
N ASN A 42 5.39 -1.42 2.49
CA ASN A 42 4.25 -2.34 2.48
C ASN A 42 3.31 -2.07 3.66
N VAL A 43 2.01 -2.16 3.39
CA VAL A 43 0.94 -2.01 4.37
C VAL A 43 0.08 -3.27 4.32
N GLU A 44 -0.25 -3.83 5.49
CA GLU A 44 -1.17 -4.94 5.57
C GLU A 44 -2.63 -4.46 5.65
N ALA A 45 -3.57 -5.31 5.22
CA ALA A 45 -4.99 -4.98 5.24
C ALA A 45 -5.49 -4.61 6.64
N ARG A 46 -4.94 -5.25 7.69
CA ARG A 46 -5.32 -5.01 9.10
C ARG A 46 -4.96 -3.59 9.57
N ASP A 47 -3.90 -3.01 9.01
CA ASP A 47 -3.35 -1.71 9.44
C ASP A 47 -4.02 -0.54 8.68
N LEU A 48 -4.84 -0.82 7.68
CA LEU A 48 -5.49 0.20 6.84
C LEU A 48 -6.33 1.18 7.66
N LEU A 49 -7.01 0.68 8.69
CA LEU A 49 -7.85 1.48 9.58
C LEU A 49 -7.05 2.23 10.66
N GLU A 50 -5.78 1.87 10.87
CA GLU A 50 -4.89 2.52 11.84
C GLU A 50 -4.25 3.81 11.30
N GLY A 51 -4.52 4.17 10.04
CA GLY A 51 -4.02 5.40 9.44
C GLY A 51 -2.53 5.38 9.16
N VAL A 52 -1.96 4.20 8.89
CA VAL A 52 -0.54 4.01 8.56
C VAL A 52 -0.12 4.69 7.24
N ALA A 53 -1.06 4.90 6.33
CA ALA A 53 -0.86 5.63 5.08
C ALA A 53 -2.07 6.53 4.75
N ASP A 54 -1.83 7.60 3.99
CA ASP A 54 -2.88 8.51 3.52
C ASP A 54 -3.47 8.02 2.18
N VAL A 55 -2.66 7.31 1.40
CA VAL A 55 -3.02 6.65 0.14
C VAL A 55 -2.47 5.23 0.14
N VAL A 56 -3.29 4.26 -0.24
CA VAL A 56 -2.86 2.87 -0.38
C VAL A 56 -3.06 2.41 -1.82
N VAL A 57 -2.02 1.84 -2.40
CA VAL A 57 -1.98 1.32 -3.77
C VAL A 57 -2.08 -0.20 -3.72
N THR A 58 -2.87 -0.79 -4.61
CA THR A 58 -3.08 -2.24 -4.68
C THR A 58 -3.54 -2.63 -6.07
N ASP A 59 -3.41 -3.91 -6.43
CA ASP A 59 -4.13 -4.45 -7.56
C ASP A 59 -5.63 -4.58 -7.25
N GLY A 60 -6.46 -4.67 -8.29
CA GLY A 60 -7.92 -4.67 -8.17
C GLY A 60 -8.50 -5.91 -7.47
N PHE A 61 -7.81 -7.05 -7.51
CA PHE A 61 -8.26 -8.24 -6.79
C PHE A 61 -8.00 -8.08 -5.29
N THR A 62 -6.77 -7.77 -4.91
CA THR A 62 -6.37 -7.60 -3.51
C THR A 62 -7.13 -6.45 -2.84
N GLY A 63 -7.33 -5.34 -3.54
CA GLY A 63 -8.09 -4.21 -3.02
C GLY A 63 -9.57 -4.54 -2.78
N ASN A 64 -10.20 -5.28 -3.69
CA ASN A 64 -11.59 -5.71 -3.53
C ASN A 64 -11.75 -6.72 -2.38
N VAL A 65 -10.78 -7.61 -2.17
CA VAL A 65 -10.77 -8.52 -1.03
C VAL A 65 -10.59 -7.75 0.29
N ALA A 66 -9.60 -6.84 0.36
CA ALA A 66 -9.35 -6.04 1.55
C ALA A 66 -10.56 -5.17 1.94
N LEU A 67 -11.19 -4.50 0.98
CA LEU A 67 -12.39 -3.68 1.22
C LEU A 67 -13.61 -4.49 1.67
N LYS A 68 -13.70 -5.77 1.32
CA LYS A 68 -14.82 -6.65 1.70
C LYS A 68 -14.60 -7.37 3.02
N ASN A 69 -13.35 -7.59 3.39
CA ASN A 69 -12.96 -8.32 4.59
C ASN A 69 -12.79 -7.40 5.83
N ASP A 70 -13.04 -6.10 5.71
CA ASP A 70 -13.24 -5.20 6.86
C ASP A 70 -14.57 -5.56 7.56
N ARG A 71 -14.52 -6.63 8.37
CA ARG A 71 -15.54 -6.99 9.37
C ARG A 71 -14.86 -7.43 10.65
#